data_AF-A0A5K1B995-F1
#
_entry.id   AF-A0A5K1B995-F1
#
_cell.length_a   1.000
_cell.length_b   1.000
_cell.length_c   1.000
_cell.angle_alpha   90.00
_cell.angle_beta   90.00
_cell.angle_gamma   90.00
#
_symmetry.space_group_name_H-M   'P 1'
#
loop_
_entity.id
_entity.type
_entity.pdbx_description
1 polymer ?
#
loop_
_entity_poly.entity_id
_entity_poly.type
_entity_poly.pdbx_seq_one_letter_code
_entity_poly.pdbx_strand_id
1 'polypeptide(L)' 'VSGEYSMIKAAAANGMLDEEKAMMESLLCIRRAGADVILTYFALEAARYLCGEKR' A
#
# COMPACT_ATOMS: atom_id res chain seq x y z
N VAL A 1 8.61 -3.98 -2.43
CA VAL A 1 9.90 -3.45 -2.98
C VAL A 1 9.68 -2.23 -3.86
N SER A 2 10.74 -1.55 -4.33
CA SER A 2 10.61 -0.30 -5.10
C SER A 2 9.76 -0.44 -6.37
N GLY A 3 9.90 -1.56 -7.11
CA GLY A 3 9.07 -1.84 -8.29
C GLY A 3 7.57 -1.98 -7.97
N GLU A 4 7.23 -2.72 -6.91
CA GLU A 4 5.83 -2.89 -6.45
C GLU A 4 5.20 -1.56 -6.05
N TYR A 5 5.93 -0.73 -5.30
CA TYR A 5 5.49 0.62 -4.93
C TYR A 5 5.24 1.48 -6.17
N SER A 6 6.22 1.55 -7.07
CA SER A 6 6.13 2.36 -8.29
C SER A 6 4.99 1.89 -9.20
N MET A 7 4.73 0.59 -9.27
CA MET A 7 3.63 0.03 -10.05
C MET A 7 2.26 0.48 -9.54
N ILE A 8 2.03 0.40 -8.22
CA ILE A 8 0.77 0.86 -7.62
C ILE A 8 0.60 2.38 -7.81
N LYS A 9 1.65 3.17 -7.54
CA LYS A 9 1.61 4.63 -7.74
C LYS A 9 1.34 5.00 -9.21
N ALA A 10 1.99 4.33 -10.16
CA ALA A 10 1.79 4.58 -11.58
C ALA A 10 0.37 4.20 -12.03
N ALA A 11 -0.15 3.05 -11.61
CA ALA A 11 -1.50 2.63 -11.94
C ALA A 11 -2.56 3.58 -11.37
N ALA A 12 -2.38 4.03 -10.12
CA ALA A 12 -3.23 5.04 -9.49
C ALA A 12 -3.17 6.39 -10.22
N ALA A 13 -1.97 6.85 -10.59
CA ALA A 13 -1.79 8.10 -11.35
C ALA A 13 -2.45 8.07 -12.73
N ASN A 14 -2.58 6.88 -13.33
CA ASN A 14 -3.32 6.67 -14.59
C ASN A 14 -4.82 6.39 -14.38
N GLY A 15 -5.32 6.48 -13.15
CA GLY A 15 -6.73 6.23 -12.83
C GLY A 15 -7.17 4.77 -13.00
N MET A 16 -6.22 3.82 -13.08
CA MET A 16 -6.50 2.41 -13.32
C MET A 16 -6.99 1.69 -12.06
N LEU A 17 -6.63 2.21 -10.88
CA LEU A 17 -7.03 1.66 -9.58
C LEU A 17 -7.08 2.74 -8.50
N ASP A 18 -7.73 2.40 -7.39
CA ASP A 18 -7.72 3.17 -6.15
C ASP A 18 -6.42 2.88 -5.38
N GLU A 19 -5.59 3.91 -5.21
CA GLU A 19 -4.27 3.77 -4.60
C GLU A 19 -4.33 3.22 -3.17
N GLU A 20 -5.21 3.78 -2.33
CA GLU A 20 -5.29 3.45 -0.92
C GLU A 20 -5.77 2.00 -0.74
N LYS A 21 -6.79 1.60 -1.51
CA LYS A 21 -7.29 0.22 -1.49
C LYS A 21 -6.24 -0.77 -1.98
N ALA A 22 -5.60 -0.51 -3.11
CA ALA A 22 -4.59 -1.42 -3.67
C ALA A 22 -3.36 -1.54 -2.76
N MET A 23 -2.91 -0.42 -2.17
CA MET A 23 -1.86 -0.41 -1.16
C MET A 23 -2.23 -1.30 0.03
N MET A 24 -3.40 -1.07 0.64
CA MET A 24 -3.81 -1.82 1.83
C MET A 24 -4.05 -3.30 1.54
N GLU A 25 -4.61 -3.65 0.39
CA GLU A 25 -4.79 -5.04 -0.04
C GLU A 25 -3.44 -5.76 -0.22
N SER A 26 -2.45 -5.08 -0.82
CA SER A 26 -1.10 -5.62 -0.96
C SER A 26 -0.45 -5.90 0.40
N LEU A 27 -0.52 -4.94 1.34
CA LEU A 27 0.03 -5.11 2.68
C LEU A 27 -0.68 -6.21 3.48
N LEU A 28 -2.02 -6.29 3.37
CA LEU A 28 -2.80 -7.36 3.98
C LEU A 28 -2.42 -8.73 3.41
N CYS A 29 -2.18 -8.83 2.10
CA CYS A 29 -1.74 -10.08 1.47
C CYS A 29 -0.36 -10.53 1.99
N ILE A 30 0.59 -9.61 2.15
CA ILE A 30 1.92 -9.92 2.70
C ILE A 30 1.81 -10.38 4.17
N ARG A 31 1.02 -9.67 4.99
CA ARG A 31 0.75 -10.08 6.38
C ARG A 31 0.08 -11.45 6.46
N ARG A 32 -0.87 -11.73 5.57
CA ARG A 32 -1.56 -13.02 5.45
C ARG A 32 -0.62 -14.15 5.03
N ALA A 33 0.39 -13.86 4.21
CA ALA A 33 1.41 -14.83 3.82
C ALA A 33 2.35 -15.24 4.97
N GLY A 34 2.20 -14.62 6.16
CA GLY A 34 2.93 -14.98 7.37
C GLY A 34 4.03 -13.99 7.76
N ALA A 35 4.14 -12.84 7.10
CA ALA A 35 5.13 -11.83 7.48
C ALA A 35 4.72 -11.13 8.78
N ASP A 36 5.60 -11.16 9.79
CA ASP A 36 5.43 -10.40 11.04
C ASP A 36 5.83 -8.92 10.89
N VAL A 37 6.78 -8.64 9.98
CA VAL A 37 7.31 -7.29 9.71
C VAL A 37 7.31 -7.04 8.20
N ILE A 38 6.84 -5.86 7.79
CA ILE A 38 6.80 -5.42 6.39
C ILE A 38 7.60 -4.13 6.25
N LEU A 39 8.73 -4.18 5.54
CA LEU A 39 9.49 -2.99 5.15
C LEU A 39 8.98 -2.48 3.80
N THR A 40 8.36 -1.30 3.79
CA THR A 40 7.71 -0.75 2.60
C THR A 40 7.81 0.77 2.56
N TYR A 41 7.86 1.33 1.35
CA TYR A 41 7.76 2.78 1.14
C TYR A 41 6.38 3.34 1.48
N PHE A 42 5.34 2.49 1.48
CA PHE A 42 3.98 2.84 1.88
C PHE A 42 3.76 2.94 3.39
N ALA A 43 4.81 2.81 4.22
CA ALA A 43 4.64 2.68 5.66
C ALA A 43 3.92 3.89 6.28
N LEU A 44 4.23 5.10 5.82
CA LEU A 44 3.61 6.32 6.33
C LEU A 44 2.16 6.46 5.86
N GLU A 45 1.89 6.23 4.57
CA GLU A 45 0.52 6.27 4.04
C GLU A 45 -0.39 5.20 4.69
N ALA A 46 0.12 3.98 4.86
CA ALA A 46 -0.62 2.92 5.54
C ALA A 46 -0.91 3.27 7.00
N ALA A 47 0.05 3.87 7.72
CA ALA A 47 -0.15 4.31 9.09
C ALA A 47 -1.27 5.37 9.20
N ARG A 48 -1.25 6.38 8.31
CA ARG A 48 -2.30 7.41 8.24
C ARG A 48 -3.67 6.80 7.98
N TYR A 49 -3.77 5.92 6.98
CA TYR A 49 -5.00 5.23 6.63
C TYR A 49 -5.58 4.46 7.84
N LEU A 50 -4.74 3.69 8.54
CA LEU A 50 -5.15 2.90 9.71
C LEU A 50 -5.54 3.76 10.92
N CYS A 51 -4.95 4.94 11.07
CA CYS A 51 -5.34 5.93 12.07
C CYS A 51 -6.61 6.72 11.70
N GLY A 52 -7.21 6.46 10.53
CA GLY A 52 -8.40 7.18 10.07
C GLY A 52 -8.11 8.59 9.57
N GLU A 53 -6.85 8.94 9.35
CA GLU A 53 -6.46 10.20 8.72
C GLU A 53 -6.75 10.09 7.22
N LYS A 54 -7.77 10.81 6.75
CA LYS A 54 -8.05 10.91 5.31
C LYS A 54 -7.12 11.94 4.69
N ARG A 55 -6.63 11.61 3.50
CA ARG A 55 -5.85 12.52 2.65
C ARG A 55 -6.74 13.54 1.96
#